data_AF-A0AA97FP85-F1
#
_entry.id   AF-A0AA97FP85-F1
#
_cell.length_a   1.000
_cell.length_b   1.000
_cell.length_c   1.000
_cell.angle_alpha   90.00
_cell.angle_beta   90.00
_cell.angle_gamma   90.00
#
_symmetry.space_group_name_H-M   'P 1'
#
loop_
_entity.id
_entity.type
_entity.pdbx_description
1 polymer ?
#
loop_
_entity_poly.entity_id
_entity_poly.type
_entity_poly.pdbx_seq_one_letter_code
_entity_poly.pdbx_strand_id
1 'polypeptide(L)'
;MSETNIETPHAEEEEETLFVLDTTCKEDVNRTHEMPFEGRTVPITFKYDTPRELPFALAIKFLKTPSFVCTDEEGTPIPFDGIPKQPGELQAGEELQLQPNEVVAKLDELTVDALVLRANVLPDGEKLNKRSGKDNLIAFIVDKTTEQNAANTRSEGGEDEFTPPALDDGLVA
;
A
#
# COMPACT_ATOMS: atom_id res chain seq x y z
N MET A 1 -44.39 -25.06 8.31
CA MET A 1 -43.41 -25.04 7.21
C MET A 1 -42.14 -24.50 7.83
N SER A 2 -41.16 -25.36 8.05
CA SER A 2 -39.93 -25.01 8.78
C SER A 2 -38.92 -24.50 7.78
N GLU A 3 -38.59 -23.21 7.86
CA GLU A 3 -37.56 -22.56 7.05
C GLU A 3 -36.22 -23.22 7.38
N THR A 4 -35.65 -23.89 6.39
CA THR A 4 -34.33 -24.51 6.49
C THR A 4 -33.31 -23.41 6.23
N ASN A 5 -32.70 -22.90 7.30
CA ASN A 5 -31.51 -22.06 7.20
C ASN A 5 -30.41 -22.91 6.55
N ILE A 6 -30.11 -22.62 5.29
CA ILE A 6 -28.92 -23.12 4.62
C ILE A 6 -27.79 -22.22 5.09
N GLU A 7 -27.19 -22.57 6.23
CA GLU A 7 -25.85 -22.12 6.56
C GLU A 7 -24.94 -22.60 5.43
N THR A 8 -24.55 -21.66 4.58
CA THR A 8 -23.58 -21.93 3.53
C THR A 8 -22.25 -22.20 4.22
N PRO A 9 -21.62 -23.36 4.03
CA PRO A 9 -20.32 -23.62 4.61
C PRO A 9 -19.35 -22.61 4.01
N HIS A 10 -18.84 -21.69 4.84
CA HIS A 10 -17.61 -20.97 4.54
C HIS A 10 -16.53 -22.04 4.36
N ALA A 11 -16.21 -22.34 3.10
CA ALA A 11 -14.98 -23.04 2.80
C ALA A 11 -13.86 -22.23 3.45
N GLU A 12 -13.15 -22.84 4.39
CA GLU A 12 -11.89 -22.34 4.92
C GLU A 12 -10.95 -22.27 3.71
N GLU A 13 -10.92 -21.11 3.04
CA GLU A 13 -9.93 -20.83 2.02
C GLU A 13 -8.58 -20.84 2.75
N GLU A 14 -7.68 -21.73 2.34
CA GLU A 14 -6.29 -21.66 2.78
C GLU A 14 -5.79 -20.26 2.37
N GLU A 15 -5.74 -19.35 3.34
CA GLU A 15 -5.24 -18.00 3.12
C GLU A 15 -3.78 -18.14 2.68
N GLU A 16 -3.50 -17.81 1.43
CA GLU A 16 -2.14 -17.77 0.89
C GLU A 16 -1.25 -16.98 1.89
N THR A 17 -0.15 -17.57 2.35
CA THR A 17 0.76 -16.93 3.31
C THR A 17 2.06 -16.54 2.64
N LEU A 18 2.72 -15.53 3.19
CA LEU A 18 4.06 -15.10 2.80
C LEU A 18 4.92 -14.95 4.06
N PHE A 19 6.23 -15.09 3.88
CA PHE A 19 7.21 -14.91 4.94
C PHE A 19 7.85 -13.53 4.83
N VAL A 20 7.69 -12.73 5.87
CA VAL A 20 8.19 -11.34 5.91
C VAL A 20 9.36 -11.22 6.89
N LEU A 21 10.48 -10.68 6.42
CA LEU A 21 11.69 -10.42 7.20
C LEU A 21 11.94 -8.91 7.31
N ASP A 22 12.09 -8.39 8.53
CA ASP A 22 12.58 -7.02 8.79
C ASP A 22 14.12 -7.03 8.84
N THR A 23 14.76 -6.56 7.77
CA THR A 23 16.23 -6.51 7.64
C THR A 23 16.89 -5.47 8.54
N THR A 24 16.09 -4.61 9.18
CA THR A 24 16.56 -3.54 10.07
C THR A 24 16.38 -3.88 11.55
N CYS A 25 15.90 -5.07 11.86
CA CYS A 25 15.89 -5.62 13.21
C CYS A 25 17.34 -5.90 13.69
N LYS A 26 17.62 -5.80 14.99
CA LYS A 26 18.94 -6.04 15.57
C LYS A 26 18.87 -7.16 16.59
N GLU A 27 19.98 -7.85 16.84
CA GLU A 27 20.11 -8.84 17.91
C GLU A 27 19.54 -8.27 19.24
N ASP A 28 18.74 -9.08 19.93
CA ASP A 28 18.06 -8.77 21.20
C ASP A 28 17.02 -7.64 21.20
N VAL A 29 16.65 -7.09 20.03
CA VAL A 29 15.62 -6.05 19.93
C VAL A 29 14.46 -6.53 19.06
N ASN A 30 13.28 -6.70 19.65
CA ASN A 30 12.05 -6.91 18.89
C ASN A 30 11.53 -5.58 18.36
N ARG A 31 11.10 -5.54 17.09
CA ARG A 31 10.48 -4.36 16.49
C ARG A 31 9.02 -4.61 16.17
N THR A 32 8.14 -3.74 16.64
CA THR A 32 6.70 -3.81 16.34
C THR A 32 6.32 -2.72 15.35
N HIS A 33 5.62 -3.11 14.30
CA HIS A 33 5.05 -2.21 13.29
C HIS A 33 3.53 -2.29 13.33
N GLU A 34 2.87 -1.14 13.34
CA GLU A 34 1.42 -1.04 13.32
C GLU A 34 0.92 -1.01 11.87
N MET A 35 0.17 -2.04 11.46
CA MET A 35 -0.28 -2.20 10.08
C MET A 35 -1.81 -2.13 9.98
N PRO A 36 -2.37 -1.34 9.04
CA PRO A 36 -3.79 -1.37 8.77
C PRO A 36 -4.16 -2.67 8.06
N PHE A 37 -5.10 -3.44 8.62
CA PHE A 37 -5.62 -4.69 8.09
C PHE A 37 -7.10 -4.81 8.45
N GLU A 38 -7.96 -5.05 7.46
CA GLU A 38 -9.43 -5.20 7.65
C GLU A 38 -10.09 -4.06 8.44
N GLY A 39 -9.66 -2.82 8.21
CA GLY A 39 -10.20 -1.63 8.89
C GLY A 39 -9.77 -1.48 10.36
N ARG A 40 -8.76 -2.25 10.80
CA ARG A 40 -8.15 -2.13 12.14
C ARG A 40 -6.64 -2.01 12.03
N THR A 41 -6.01 -1.50 13.08
CA THR A 41 -4.55 -1.48 13.19
C THR A 41 -4.09 -2.73 13.94
N VAL A 42 -3.25 -3.55 13.30
CA VAL A 42 -2.72 -4.80 13.85
C VAL A 42 -1.23 -4.62 14.15
N PRO A 43 -0.78 -4.85 15.40
CA PRO A 43 0.64 -4.79 15.74
C PRO A 43 1.38 -6.07 15.31
N ILE A 44 2.41 -5.92 14.49
CA ILE A 44 3.25 -7.00 13.98
C ILE A 44 4.67 -6.86 14.50
N THR A 45 5.06 -7.76 15.37
CA THR A 45 6.40 -7.86 15.94
C THR A 45 7.32 -8.76 15.11
N PHE A 46 8.48 -8.25 14.73
CA PHE A 46 9.57 -8.99 14.08
C PHE A 46 10.72 -9.19 15.04
N LYS A 47 11.44 -10.30 14.85
CA LYS A 47 12.66 -10.66 15.57
C LYS A 47 13.84 -10.62 14.61
N TYR A 48 15.03 -10.48 15.17
CA TYR A 48 16.27 -10.52 14.40
C TYR A 48 16.38 -11.80 13.58
N ASP A 49 16.65 -11.63 12.27
CA ASP A 49 16.93 -12.71 11.31
C ASP A 49 15.89 -13.85 11.28
N THR A 50 14.65 -13.56 11.69
CA THR A 50 13.58 -14.55 11.74
C THR A 50 12.41 -14.10 10.86
N PRO A 51 12.21 -14.75 9.71
CA PRO A 51 11.04 -14.50 8.88
C PRO A 51 9.75 -14.82 9.65
N ARG A 52 8.75 -13.95 9.50
CA ARG A 52 7.43 -14.10 10.10
C ARG A 52 6.41 -14.46 9.03
N GLU A 53 5.74 -15.59 9.21
CA GLU A 53 4.60 -15.98 8.40
C GLU A 53 3.41 -15.04 8.65
N LEU A 54 2.86 -14.49 7.57
CA LEU A 54 1.73 -13.58 7.58
C LEU A 54 0.78 -13.90 6.42
N PRO A 55 -0.54 -13.66 6.56
CA PRO A 55 -1.47 -13.75 5.44
C PRO A 55 -1.04 -12.84 4.30
N PHE A 56 -1.22 -13.27 3.06
CA PHE A 56 -0.79 -12.58 1.84
C PHE A 56 -1.20 -11.11 1.83
N ALA A 57 -2.48 -10.83 2.13
CA ALA A 57 -3.04 -9.48 2.14
C ALA A 57 -2.38 -8.55 3.20
N LEU A 58 -1.85 -9.11 4.28
CA LEU A 58 -1.09 -8.38 5.28
C LEU A 58 0.39 -8.25 4.90
N ALA A 59 1.00 -9.34 4.42
CA ALA A 59 2.40 -9.41 4.03
C ALA A 59 2.74 -8.45 2.89
N ILE A 60 1.88 -8.38 1.86
CA ILE A 60 2.07 -7.54 0.67
C ILE A 60 2.21 -6.05 1.04
N LYS A 61 1.68 -5.61 2.18
CA LYS A 61 1.80 -4.22 2.64
C LYS A 61 3.22 -3.84 3.04
N PHE A 62 4.02 -4.82 3.46
CA PHE A 62 5.43 -4.61 3.82
C PHE A 62 6.33 -4.47 2.59
N LEU A 63 5.92 -4.99 1.41
CA LEU A 63 6.69 -4.85 0.16
C LEU A 63 6.95 -3.39 -0.24
N LYS A 64 6.11 -2.45 0.20
CA LYS A 64 6.30 -1.00 -0.03
C LYS A 64 7.54 -0.43 0.65
N THR A 65 8.04 -1.08 1.69
CA THR A 65 9.11 -0.53 2.52
C THR A 65 10.40 -1.31 2.25
N PRO A 66 11.49 -0.66 1.79
CA PRO A 66 12.72 -1.35 1.38
C PRO A 66 13.43 -2.09 2.52
N SER A 67 13.06 -1.80 3.77
CA SER A 67 13.57 -2.50 4.96
C SER A 67 13.03 -3.93 5.10
N PHE A 68 12.03 -4.33 4.31
CA PHE A 68 11.42 -5.65 4.41
C PHE A 68 11.64 -6.49 3.16
N VAL A 69 11.79 -7.80 3.38
CA VAL A 69 11.84 -8.81 2.32
C VAL A 69 10.66 -9.74 2.51
N CYS A 70 9.85 -9.94 1.48
CA CYS A 70 8.77 -10.93 1.50
C CYS A 70 9.14 -12.09 0.57
N THR A 71 9.03 -13.32 1.04
CA THR A 71 9.27 -14.53 0.26
C THR A 71 8.03 -15.44 0.27
N ASP A 72 7.90 -16.27 -0.76
CA ASP A 72 6.96 -17.39 -0.77
C ASP A 72 7.44 -18.55 0.13
N GLU A 73 6.66 -19.65 0.15
CA GLU A 73 6.99 -20.87 0.89
C GLU A 73 8.30 -21.54 0.42
N GLU A 74 8.70 -21.33 -0.84
CA GLU A 74 9.94 -21.87 -1.40
C GLU A 74 11.16 -20.98 -1.09
N GLY A 75 10.95 -19.84 -0.43
CA GLY A 75 11.98 -18.86 -0.14
C GLY A 75 12.31 -17.94 -1.33
N THR A 76 11.50 -17.96 -2.38
CA THR A 76 11.65 -17.07 -3.53
C THR A 76 11.15 -15.67 -3.14
N PRO A 77 11.97 -14.62 -3.31
CA PRO A 77 11.54 -13.26 -3.01
C PRO A 77 10.43 -12.82 -3.98
N ILE A 78 9.35 -12.27 -3.42
CA ILE A 78 8.27 -11.66 -4.18
C ILE A 78 8.77 -10.30 -4.69
N PRO A 79 8.95 -10.12 -6.01
CA PRO A 79 9.43 -8.86 -6.55
C PRO A 79 8.37 -7.77 -6.35
N PHE A 80 8.80 -6.64 -5.80
CA PHE A 80 8.01 -5.42 -5.76
C PHE A 80 8.87 -4.25 -6.21
N ASP A 81 8.68 -3.84 -7.45
CA ASP A 81 9.45 -2.75 -8.07
C ASP A 81 8.90 -1.36 -7.70
N GLY A 82 7.99 -1.28 -6.73
CA GLY A 82 7.28 -0.05 -6.40
C GLY A 82 6.02 0.14 -7.25
N ILE A 83 5.18 1.09 -6.84
CA ILE A 83 4.18 1.67 -7.74
C ILE A 83 4.86 2.90 -8.35
N PRO A 84 4.97 2.98 -9.69
CA PRO A 84 5.52 4.17 -10.33
C PRO A 84 4.77 5.41 -9.87
N LYS A 85 5.51 6.47 -9.53
CA LYS A 85 4.91 7.76 -9.18
C LYS A 85 3.92 8.16 -10.26
N GLN A 86 2.69 8.47 -9.88
CA GLN A 86 1.72 9.01 -10.81
C GLN A 86 2.11 10.43 -11.20
N PRO A 87 1.67 10.95 -12.37
CA PRO A 87 1.98 12.32 -12.77
C PRO A 87 1.64 13.40 -11.74
N GLY A 88 0.62 13.16 -10.89
CA GLY A 88 0.26 14.05 -9.78
C GLY A 88 1.15 13.95 -8.52
N GLU A 89 2.03 12.96 -8.46
CA GLU A 89 3.01 12.75 -7.38
C GLU A 89 4.42 13.23 -7.75
N LEU A 90 4.60 13.67 -9.00
CA LEU A 90 5.87 14.22 -9.49
C LEU A 90 6.04 15.66 -8.99
N GLN A 91 7.23 15.97 -8.47
CA GLN A 91 7.57 17.34 -8.11
C GLN A 91 7.78 18.20 -9.36
N ALA A 92 7.71 19.52 -9.23
CA ALA A 92 7.93 20.44 -10.34
C ALA A 92 9.33 20.20 -10.98
N GLY A 93 9.35 19.76 -12.23
CA GLY A 93 10.57 19.41 -12.98
C GLY A 93 10.98 17.93 -12.90
N GLU A 94 10.22 17.09 -12.18
CA GLU A 94 10.38 15.64 -12.18
C GLU A 94 9.59 15.05 -13.35
N GLU A 95 10.25 14.28 -14.22
CA GLU A 95 9.59 13.56 -15.32
C GLU A 95 9.26 12.14 -14.87
N LEU A 96 8.16 11.59 -15.40
CA LEU A 96 7.84 10.17 -15.20
C LEU A 96 8.94 9.31 -15.84
N GLN A 97 9.79 8.71 -15.00
CA GLN A 97 10.82 7.78 -15.45
C GLN A 97 10.42 6.35 -15.11
N LEU A 98 10.33 5.53 -16.16
CA LEU A 98 10.20 4.09 -16.03
C LEU A 98 11.59 3.49 -15.82
N GLN A 99 11.71 2.56 -14.88
CA GLN A 99 12.90 1.74 -14.70
C GLN A 99 13.15 0.85 -15.94
N PRO A 100 14.37 0.33 -16.16
CA PRO A 100 14.69 -0.49 -17.34
C PRO A 100 13.80 -1.72 -17.55
N ASN A 101 13.15 -2.20 -16.48
CA ASN A 101 12.25 -3.36 -16.49
C ASN A 101 10.76 -2.98 -16.46
N GLU A 102 10.44 -1.68 -16.43
CA GLU A 102 9.06 -1.19 -16.40
C GLU A 102 8.56 -0.91 -17.82
N VAL A 103 7.33 -1.35 -18.09
CA VAL A 103 6.65 -1.13 -19.37
C VAL A 103 5.28 -0.53 -19.13
N VAL A 104 4.86 0.38 -20.02
CA VAL A 104 3.47 0.83 -20.07
C VAL A 104 2.63 -0.29 -20.69
N ALA A 105 1.98 -1.07 -19.85
CA ALA A 105 1.04 -2.10 -20.28
C ALA A 105 -0.32 -1.48 -20.61
N LYS A 106 -0.94 -1.95 -21.69
CA LYS A 106 -2.36 -1.66 -21.94
C LYS A 106 -3.24 -2.41 -20.96
N LEU A 107 -4.48 -1.96 -20.81
CA LEU A 107 -5.44 -2.53 -19.87
C LEU A 107 -5.66 -4.04 -20.10
N ASP A 108 -5.66 -4.48 -21.36
CA ASP A 108 -5.80 -5.88 -21.78
C ASP A 108 -4.57 -6.73 -21.43
N GLU A 109 -3.38 -6.14 -21.36
CA GLU A 109 -2.11 -6.82 -21.05
C GLU A 109 -1.89 -7.03 -19.55
N LEU A 110 -2.69 -6.38 -18.69
CA LEU A 110 -2.61 -6.55 -17.23
C LEU A 110 -3.13 -7.93 -16.81
N THR A 111 -2.28 -8.70 -16.12
CA THR A 111 -2.68 -9.98 -15.52
C THR A 111 -3.51 -9.75 -14.26
N VAL A 112 -4.41 -10.69 -13.96
CA VAL A 112 -5.24 -10.63 -12.74
C VAL A 112 -4.36 -10.66 -11.49
N ASP A 113 -3.27 -11.44 -11.50
CA ASP A 113 -2.34 -11.53 -10.37
C ASP A 113 -1.67 -10.19 -10.08
N ALA A 114 -1.20 -9.49 -11.11
CA ALA A 114 -0.60 -8.16 -10.95
C ALA A 114 -1.62 -7.14 -10.41
N LEU A 115 -2.88 -7.25 -10.81
CA LEU A 115 -3.96 -6.39 -10.32
C LEU A 115 -4.31 -6.69 -8.87
N VAL A 116 -4.38 -7.96 -8.46
CA VAL A 116 -4.60 -8.35 -7.06
C VAL A 116 -3.48 -7.82 -6.18
N LEU A 117 -2.23 -7.94 -6.62
CA LEU A 117 -1.08 -7.41 -5.89
C LEU A 117 -1.20 -5.89 -5.70
N ARG A 118 -1.48 -5.15 -6.78
CA ARG A 118 -1.65 -3.69 -6.71
C ARG A 118 -2.83 -3.27 -5.84
N ALA A 119 -3.95 -4.00 -5.91
CA ALA A 119 -5.13 -3.71 -5.11
C ALA A 119 -4.86 -3.92 -3.62
N ASN A 120 -4.31 -5.07 -3.22
CA ASN A 120 -4.07 -5.43 -1.81
C ASN A 120 -3.03 -4.54 -1.11
N VAL A 121 -2.19 -3.87 -1.89
CA VAL A 121 -1.24 -2.86 -1.42
C VAL A 121 -1.94 -1.56 -1.00
N LEU A 122 -3.15 -1.28 -1.50
CA LEU A 122 -3.95 -0.09 -1.15
C LEU A 122 -4.84 -0.34 0.09
N PRO A 123 -5.22 0.72 0.83
CA PRO A 123 -6.17 0.58 1.94
C PRO A 123 -7.51 0.00 1.47
N ASP A 124 -8.07 -0.96 2.23
CA ASP A 124 -9.28 -1.74 1.91
C ASP A 124 -9.15 -2.75 0.77
N GLY A 125 -7.96 -2.88 0.18
CA GLY A 125 -7.69 -3.79 -0.92
C GLY A 125 -7.70 -5.27 -0.54
N GLU A 126 -7.63 -5.58 0.77
CA GLU A 126 -7.60 -6.94 1.32
C GLU A 126 -8.86 -7.75 1.00
N LYS A 127 -9.95 -7.05 0.67
CA LYS A 127 -11.24 -7.66 0.29
C LYS A 127 -11.27 -8.13 -1.16
N LEU A 128 -10.23 -7.84 -1.94
CA LEU A 128 -10.18 -8.12 -3.38
C LEU A 128 -9.23 -9.27 -3.67
N ASN A 129 -9.73 -10.24 -4.43
CA ASN A 129 -8.99 -11.44 -4.82
C ASN A 129 -9.19 -11.72 -6.32
N LYS A 130 -8.60 -12.82 -6.81
CA LYS A 130 -8.67 -13.20 -8.23
C LYS A 130 -10.11 -13.40 -8.74
N ARG A 131 -11.04 -13.78 -7.86
CA ARG A 131 -12.47 -13.98 -8.19
C ARG A 131 -13.26 -12.67 -8.26
N SER A 132 -12.75 -11.59 -7.65
CA SER A 132 -13.36 -10.27 -7.77
C SER A 132 -13.47 -9.82 -9.23
N GLY A 133 -12.60 -10.35 -10.11
CA GLY A 133 -12.64 -10.08 -11.54
C GLY A 133 -11.82 -8.85 -11.91
N LYS A 134 -11.29 -8.87 -13.13
CA LYS A 134 -10.35 -7.86 -13.65
C LYS A 134 -10.93 -6.44 -13.58
N ASP A 135 -12.18 -6.25 -13.97
CA ASP A 135 -12.82 -4.93 -14.02
C ASP A 135 -12.99 -4.31 -12.62
N ASN A 136 -13.38 -5.11 -11.63
CA ASN A 136 -13.55 -4.64 -10.26
C ASN A 136 -12.22 -4.29 -9.61
N LEU A 137 -11.16 -5.06 -9.87
CA LEU A 137 -9.81 -4.76 -9.43
C LEU A 137 -9.32 -3.43 -10.00
N ILE A 138 -9.54 -3.22 -11.30
CA ILE A 138 -9.18 -1.97 -11.99
C ILE A 138 -9.96 -0.79 -11.41
N ALA A 139 -11.28 -0.92 -11.28
CA ALA A 139 -12.13 0.15 -10.75
C ALA A 139 -11.67 0.58 -9.35
N PHE A 140 -11.42 -0.39 -8.46
CA PHE A 140 -10.92 -0.10 -7.13
C PHE A 140 -9.57 0.64 -7.13
N ILE A 141 -8.62 0.19 -7.94
CA ILE A 141 -7.30 0.83 -8.04
C ILE A 141 -7.46 2.28 -8.53
N VAL A 142 -8.24 2.49 -9.60
CA VAL A 142 -8.48 3.82 -10.17
C VAL A 142 -9.17 4.75 -9.17
N ASP A 143 -10.20 4.28 -8.47
CA ASP A 143 -10.93 5.06 -7.47
C ASP A 143 -10.00 5.50 -6.33
N LYS A 144 -9.24 4.56 -5.75
CA LYS A 144 -8.30 4.84 -4.66
C LYS A 144 -7.16 5.77 -5.08
N THR A 145 -6.61 5.61 -6.29
CA THR A 145 -5.58 6.52 -6.83
C THR A 145 -6.16 7.93 -7.05
N THR A 146 -7.41 8.03 -7.51
CA THR A 146 -8.09 9.32 -7.69
C THR A 146 -8.34 10.02 -6.36
N GLU A 147 -8.77 9.28 -5.34
CA GLU A 147 -8.95 9.80 -3.97
C GLU A 147 -7.64 10.33 -3.37
N GLN A 148 -6.54 9.59 -3.52
CA GLN A 148 -5.21 10.02 -3.05
C GLN A 148 -4.75 11.31 -3.74
N ASN A 149 -4.91 11.39 -5.06
CA ASN A 149 -4.57 12.59 -5.81
C ASN A 149 -5.40 13.81 -5.35
N ALA A 150 -6.70 13.63 -5.14
CA ALA A 150 -7.58 14.70 -4.66
C ALA A 150 -7.26 15.15 -3.23
N ALA A 151 -6.82 14.23 -2.37
CA ALA A 151 -6.36 14.56 -1.01
C ALA A 151 -5.08 15.39 -1.03
N ASN A 152 -4.12 15.05 -1.89
CA ASN A 152 -2.85 15.77 -2.01
C ASN A 152 -3.04 17.20 -2.54
N THR A 153 -3.93 17.43 -3.51
CA THR A 153 -4.20 18.78 -4.04
C THR A 153 -4.88 19.71 -3.02
N ARG A 154 -5.58 19.20 -2.00
CA ARG A 154 -6.22 20.03 -0.98
C ARG A 154 -5.27 20.56 0.10
N SER A 155 -4.14 19.89 0.33
CA SER A 155 -3.19 20.30 1.37
C SER A 155 -2.32 21.51 1.00
N GLU A 156 -2.34 21.95 -0.26
CA GLU A 156 -1.55 23.12 -0.72
C GLU A 156 -2.31 24.45 -0.65
N GLY A 157 -3.57 24.45 -0.18
CA GLY A 157 -4.41 25.65 -0.05
C GLY A 157 -4.30 26.37 1.31
N GLY A 158 -3.14 26.31 1.96
CA GLY A 158 -2.88 27.12 3.16
C GLY A 158 -2.80 28.58 2.76
N GLU A 159 -3.85 29.34 3.07
CA GLU A 159 -3.92 30.80 2.92
C GLU A 159 -2.79 31.43 3.74
N ASP A 160 -1.65 31.66 3.12
CA ASP A 160 -0.57 32.47 3.68
C ASP A 160 -1.06 33.93 3.61
N GLU A 161 -1.85 34.32 4.62
CA GLU A 161 -2.27 35.69 4.86
C GLU A 161 -1.02 36.52 5.18
N PHE A 162 -0.35 36.96 4.11
CA PHE A 162 0.78 37.87 4.16
C PHE A 162 0.34 39.15 4.88
N THR A 163 0.63 39.22 6.17
CA THR A 163 0.43 40.42 6.97
C THR A 163 1.73 41.22 6.87
N PRO A 164 1.80 42.31 6.08
CA PRO A 164 3.01 43.10 6.01
C PRO A 164 3.34 43.64 7.41
N PRO A 165 4.62 43.62 7.84
CA PRO A 165 4.98 44.13 9.15
C PRO A 165 4.63 45.62 9.25
N ALA A 166 3.95 45.99 10.34
CA ALA A 166 3.67 47.38 10.65
C ALA A 166 5.00 48.16 10.74
N LEU A 167 5.13 49.22 9.94
CA LEU A 167 6.22 50.18 10.06
C LEU A 167 6.07 50.89 11.41
N ASP A 168 6.91 50.49 12.36
CA ASP A 168 7.09 51.15 13.65
C ASP A 168 7.88 52.45 13.41
N ASP A 169 7.15 53.54 13.16
CA ASP A 169 7.71 54.88 13.03
C ASP A 169 7.95 55.45 14.44
N GLY A 170 9.07 55.07 15.03
CA GLY A 170 9.37 55.32 16.43
C GLY A 170 10.85 55.46 16.76
N LEU A 171 11.34 56.69 16.61
CA LEU A 171 12.23 57.43 17.52
C LEU A 171 13.72 57.68 17.15
N VAL A 172 14.00 58.99 17.08
CA VAL A 172 15.22 59.78 17.41
C VAL A 172 16.60 59.39 16.86
N ALA A 173 17.18 60.35 16.13
CA ALA A 173 18.25 61.21 16.67
C ALA A 173 18.02 62.67 16.23
#